data_AF-A0A5D0PMW0-F1
#
_entry.id   AF-A0A5D0PMW0-F1
#
_cell.length_a   1.000
_cell.length_b   1.000
_cell.length_c   1.000
_cell.angle_alpha   90.00
_cell.angle_beta   90.00
_cell.angle_gamma   90.00
#
_symmetry.space_group_name_H-M   'P 1'
#
loop_
_entity.id
_entity.type
_entity.pdbx_description
1 polymer ?
#
loop_
_entity_poly.entity_id
_entity_poly.type
_entity_poly.pdbx_seq_one_letter_code
_entity_poly.pdbx_strand_id
1 'polypeptide(L)'
;MTQHEGGVNYGNAPGSNFGHAPGSHFHGVVNEHGTAAQQEELRALIDGLLNAVARHQSQLADPDGASTAVELLREEVAGDQRPNRLMGFLTMLTASAGSVTAISEAATKVRDLVTAML
;
A
#
# COMPACT_ATOMS: atom_id res chain seq x y z
N MET A 1 8.59 12.33 51.31
CA MET A 1 8.12 13.22 50.22
C MET A 1 8.07 12.35 48.98
N THR A 2 6.87 12.08 48.51
CA THR A 2 6.51 11.05 47.51
C THR A 2 6.30 11.71 46.15
N GLN A 3 6.91 11.18 45.10
CA GLN A 3 6.63 11.44 43.67
C GLN A 3 6.76 10.07 42.97
N HIS A 4 5.66 9.40 42.56
CA HIS A 4 5.04 9.45 41.22
C HIS A 4 6.10 9.17 40.12
N GLU A 5 6.01 8.20 39.20
CA GLU A 5 4.90 7.59 38.42
C GLU A 5 5.37 6.17 38.00
N GLY A 6 4.56 5.10 37.91
CA GLY A 6 3.38 4.95 37.08
C GLY A 6 3.76 4.25 35.75
N GLY A 7 3.74 2.91 35.71
CA GLY A 7 4.01 2.15 34.47
C GLY A 7 3.94 0.64 34.66
N VAL A 8 2.72 0.11 34.77
CA VAL A 8 2.44 -1.32 34.87
C VAL A 8 2.87 -2.07 33.61
N ASN A 9 3.86 -2.95 33.78
CA ASN A 9 4.22 -4.02 32.85
C ASN A 9 3.07 -5.05 32.83
N TYR A 10 2.26 -5.04 31.77
CA TYR A 10 1.29 -6.11 31.51
C TYR A 10 1.83 -7.03 30.41
N GLY A 11 2.13 -8.26 30.83
CA GLY A 11 2.69 -9.32 30.03
C GLY A 11 1.79 -9.79 28.89
N ASN A 12 2.44 -10.05 27.77
CA ASN A 12 2.54 -11.37 27.13
C ASN A 12 1.28 -12.26 27.19
N ALA A 13 0.42 -12.11 26.18
CA ALA A 13 -0.48 -13.18 25.73
C ALA A 13 0.16 -13.89 24.52
N PRO A 14 0.44 -15.20 24.58
CA PRO A 14 0.90 -15.96 23.43
C PRO A 14 -0.29 -16.48 22.62
N GLY A 15 -0.24 -16.26 21.30
CA GLY A 15 -1.04 -17.03 20.34
C GLY A 15 -2.06 -16.22 19.55
N SER A 16 -1.71 -15.89 18.31
CA SER A 16 -2.59 -16.03 17.13
C SER A 16 -1.81 -15.70 15.85
N ASN A 17 -1.24 -16.76 15.28
CA ASN A 17 -0.80 -17.00 13.91
C ASN A 17 -1.23 -16.01 12.80
N PHE A 18 -0.57 -14.86 12.69
CA PHE A 18 -0.37 -14.21 11.39
C PHE A 18 1.12 -14.05 11.15
N GLY A 19 1.53 -14.49 9.96
CA GLY A 19 2.92 -14.64 9.54
C GLY A 19 3.79 -13.44 9.90
N HIS A 20 4.90 -13.77 10.53
CA HIS A 20 6.03 -12.93 10.86
C HIS A 20 6.56 -12.19 9.62
N ALA A 21 6.33 -10.89 9.53
CA ALA A 21 7.26 -9.95 8.91
C ALA A 21 7.86 -9.10 10.06
N PRO A 22 9.17 -9.20 10.35
CA PRO A 22 9.79 -8.40 11.40
C PRO A 22 10.03 -6.98 10.85
N GLY A 23 9.31 -5.99 11.37
CA GLY A 23 9.53 -4.60 10.95
C GLY A 23 8.63 -3.51 11.52
N SER A 24 7.67 -3.82 12.40
CA SER A 24 6.77 -2.79 12.96
C SER A 24 7.44 -1.98 14.08
N HIS A 25 8.35 -1.08 13.69
CA HIS A 25 8.80 0.06 14.48
C HIS A 25 8.77 1.29 13.55
N PHE A 26 7.57 1.76 13.19
CA PHE A 26 7.44 3.09 12.58
C PHE A 26 7.32 4.13 13.70
N HIS A 27 8.43 4.29 14.44
CA HIS A 27 8.65 5.41 15.34
C HIS A 27 9.55 6.41 14.59
N GLY A 28 9.10 7.67 14.53
CA GLY A 28 9.61 8.68 13.63
C GLY A 28 11.13 8.86 13.63
N VAL A 29 11.68 8.87 12.41
CA VAL A 29 12.89 9.63 12.09
C VAL A 29 12.63 10.34 10.77
N VAL A 30 12.17 11.58 10.89
CA VAL A 30 12.28 12.60 9.85
C VAL A 30 13.76 12.96 9.70
N ASN A 31 14.50 12.34 8.77
CA ASN A 31 15.85 12.79 8.41
C ASN A 31 16.15 12.47 6.94
N GLU A 32 16.09 13.51 6.09
CA GLU A 32 16.82 13.71 4.81
C GLU A 32 16.84 12.60 3.73
N HIS A 33 16.13 11.48 3.91
CA HIS A 33 15.98 10.34 2.98
C HIS A 33 14.50 9.98 2.71
N GLY A 34 13.56 10.89 2.99
CA GLY A 34 12.12 10.61 2.97
C GLY A 34 11.61 9.97 1.69
N THR A 35 12.13 10.40 0.53
CA THR A 35 11.69 9.91 -0.78
C THR A 35 11.98 8.43 -1.00
N ALA A 36 13.14 7.90 -0.59
CA ALA A 36 13.49 6.51 -0.88
C ALA A 36 12.60 5.52 -0.12
N ALA A 37 12.33 5.78 1.16
CA ALA A 37 11.44 4.93 1.97
C ALA A 37 10.00 4.97 1.45
N GLN A 38 9.52 6.15 1.06
CA GLN A 38 8.18 6.32 0.50
C GLN A 38 8.07 5.65 -0.89
N GLN A 39 9.12 5.72 -1.72
CA GLN A 39 9.18 5.04 -3.02
C GLN A 39 9.18 3.52 -2.89
N GLU A 40 9.87 2.98 -1.88
CA GLU A 40 9.90 1.55 -1.60
C GLU A 40 8.53 1.06 -1.08
N GLU A 41 7.89 1.85 -0.21
CA GLU A 41 6.51 1.59 0.24
C GLU A 41 5.50 1.64 -0.91
N LEU A 42 5.62 2.64 -1.80
CA LEU A 42 4.79 2.75 -3.01
C LEU A 42 4.94 1.52 -3.89
N ARG A 43 6.17 1.03 -4.06
CA ARG A 43 6.48 -0.16 -4.86
C ARG A 43 5.87 -1.41 -4.23
N ALA A 44 5.95 -1.55 -2.91
CA ALA A 44 5.32 -2.66 -2.18
C ALA A 44 3.78 -2.62 -2.24
N LEU A 45 3.16 -1.45 -2.10
CA LEU A 45 1.71 -1.28 -2.20
C LEU A 45 1.20 -1.58 -3.62
N ILE A 46 1.94 -1.14 -4.64
CA ILE A 46 1.59 -1.44 -6.03
C ILE A 46 1.75 -2.93 -6.32
N ASP A 47 2.82 -3.59 -5.86
CA ASP A 47 2.96 -5.04 -6.00
C ASP A 47 1.79 -5.81 -5.34
N GLY A 48 1.39 -5.39 -4.13
CA GLY A 48 0.22 -5.92 -3.45
C GLY A 48 -1.09 -5.73 -4.23
N LEU A 49 -1.26 -4.57 -4.87
CA LEU A 49 -2.38 -4.27 -5.76
C LEU A 49 -2.36 -5.16 -7.00
N LEU A 50 -1.20 -5.36 -7.64
CA LEU A 50 -1.05 -6.24 -8.80
C LEU A 50 -1.42 -7.68 -8.47
N ASN A 51 -0.97 -8.17 -7.31
CA ASN A 51 -1.32 -9.50 -6.83
C ASN A 51 -2.83 -9.64 -6.54
N ALA A 52 -3.45 -8.62 -5.95
CA ALA A 52 -4.90 -8.59 -5.76
C ALA A 52 -5.65 -8.65 -7.10
N VAL A 53 -5.23 -7.89 -8.10
CA VAL A 53 -5.82 -7.92 -9.44
C VAL A 53 -5.67 -9.28 -10.10
N ALA A 54 -4.47 -9.87 -10.05
CA ALA A 54 -4.23 -11.21 -10.59
C ALA A 54 -5.08 -12.28 -9.90
N ARG A 55 -5.22 -12.22 -8.57
CA ARG A 55 -6.03 -13.15 -7.78
C ARG A 55 -7.53 -13.00 -8.04
N HIS A 56 -7.98 -11.78 -8.32
CA HIS A 56 -9.39 -11.46 -8.56
C HIS A 56 -9.72 -11.26 -10.04
N GLN A 57 -8.84 -11.65 -10.96
CA GLN A 57 -8.98 -11.35 -12.39
C GLN A 57 -10.33 -11.82 -12.97
N SER A 58 -10.78 -13.02 -12.58
CA SER A 58 -12.07 -13.58 -13.01
C SER A 58 -13.31 -12.87 -12.45
N GLN A 59 -13.13 -11.98 -11.47
CA GLN A 59 -14.19 -11.22 -10.79
C GLN A 59 -14.22 -9.75 -11.21
N LEU A 60 -13.29 -9.33 -12.08
CA LEU A 60 -13.23 -7.97 -12.59
C LEU A 60 -14.39 -7.72 -13.54
N ALA A 61 -14.92 -6.50 -13.51
CA ALA A 61 -15.92 -6.07 -14.49
C ALA A 61 -15.31 -5.99 -15.90
N ASP A 62 -14.04 -5.59 -15.98
CA ASP A 62 -13.27 -5.48 -17.21
C ASP A 62 -11.83 -6.00 -17.00
N PRO A 63 -11.55 -7.28 -17.30
CA PRO A 63 -10.24 -7.88 -17.05
C PRO A 63 -9.14 -7.37 -17.99
N ASP A 64 -9.49 -6.93 -19.20
CA ASP A 64 -8.55 -6.45 -20.21
C ASP A 64 -8.02 -5.04 -19.86
N GLY A 65 -8.91 -4.10 -19.53
CA GLY A 65 -8.51 -2.78 -19.06
C GLY A 65 -7.83 -2.81 -17.70
N ALA A 66 -8.20 -3.74 -16.81
CA ALA A 66 -7.46 -3.94 -15.57
C ALA A 66 -6.03 -4.45 -15.82
N SER A 67 -5.84 -5.38 -16.76
CA SER A 67 -4.51 -5.87 -17.13
C SER A 67 -3.67 -4.73 -17.73
N THR A 68 -4.27 -3.94 -18.63
CA THR A 68 -3.62 -2.74 -19.20
C THR A 68 -3.22 -1.75 -18.10
N ALA A 69 -4.12 -1.45 -17.16
CA ALA A 69 -3.84 -0.53 -16.05
C ALA A 69 -2.72 -1.05 -15.13
N VAL A 70 -2.67 -2.37 -14.92
CA VAL A 70 -1.60 -3.04 -14.17
C VAL A 70 -0.25 -2.92 -14.87
N GLU A 71 -0.20 -3.16 -16.19
CA GLU A 71 1.04 -3.01 -16.96
C GLU A 71 1.56 -1.57 -16.91
N LEU A 72 0.67 -0.59 -17.14
CA LEU A 72 1.02 0.83 -17.06
C LEU A 72 1.48 1.26 -15.66
N LEU A 73 0.84 0.76 -14.59
CA LEU A 73 1.28 0.98 -13.21
C LEU A 73 2.69 0.42 -12.98
N ARG A 74 2.97 -0.77 -13.50
CA ARG A 74 4.27 -1.42 -13.35
C ARG A 74 5.38 -0.66 -14.08
N GLU A 75 5.11 -0.21 -15.30
CA GLU A 75 6.03 0.61 -16.09
C GLU A 75 6.33 1.94 -15.40
N GLU A 76 5.31 2.62 -14.87
CA GLU A 76 5.49 3.92 -14.21
C GLU A 76 6.26 3.79 -12.88
N VAL A 77 6.06 2.70 -12.15
CA VAL A 77 6.82 2.42 -10.92
C VAL A 77 8.26 2.00 -11.19
N ALA A 78 8.51 1.35 -12.32
CA ALA A 78 9.86 1.00 -12.76
C ALA A 78 10.63 2.19 -13.33
N GLY A 79 9.93 3.19 -13.86
CA GLY A 79 10.48 4.41 -14.44
C GLY A 79 10.45 5.61 -13.50
N ASP A 80 9.99 6.75 -14.03
CA ASP A 80 9.89 8.01 -13.32
C ASP A 80 8.54 8.03 -12.58
N GLN A 81 8.55 7.78 -11.27
CA GLN A 81 7.34 7.63 -10.44
C GLN A 81 6.53 8.94 -10.37
N ARG A 82 5.73 9.20 -11.40
CA ARG A 82 4.94 10.43 -11.54
C ARG A 82 3.59 10.30 -10.84
N PRO A 83 3.35 11.03 -9.74
CA PRO A 83 2.14 10.88 -8.93
C PRO A 83 0.85 11.11 -9.73
N ASN A 84 0.83 12.08 -10.65
CA ASN A 84 -0.34 12.35 -11.50
C ASN A 84 -0.69 11.18 -12.45
N ARG A 85 0.30 10.49 -12.99
CA ARG A 85 0.07 9.35 -13.88
C ARG A 85 -0.35 8.12 -13.11
N LEU A 86 0.30 7.86 -11.97
CA LEU A 86 -0.10 6.80 -11.03
C LEU A 86 -1.57 6.96 -10.61
N MET A 87 -2.01 8.18 -10.26
CA MET A 87 -3.42 8.45 -9.97
C MET A 87 -4.37 8.15 -11.14
N GLY A 88 -3.95 8.45 -12.38
CA GLY A 88 -4.73 8.14 -13.58
C GLY A 88 -4.91 6.63 -13.76
N PHE A 89 -3.84 5.86 -13.63
CA PHE A 89 -3.90 4.40 -13.77
C PHE A 89 -4.66 3.73 -12.62
N LEU A 90 -4.52 4.22 -11.39
CA LEU A 90 -5.32 3.74 -10.25
C LEU A 90 -6.81 3.98 -10.44
N THR A 91 -7.18 5.11 -11.05
CA THR A 91 -8.58 5.42 -11.37
C THR A 91 -9.12 4.48 -12.44
N MET A 92 -8.34 4.22 -13.50
CA MET A 92 -8.67 3.25 -14.54
C MET A 92 -8.83 1.84 -13.95
N LEU A 93 -7.88 1.41 -13.13
CA LEU A 93 -7.92 0.10 -12.49
C LEU A 93 -9.14 -0.06 -11.57
N THR A 94 -9.47 0.97 -10.79
CA THR A 94 -10.65 0.94 -9.91
C THR A 94 -11.95 0.85 -10.71
N ALA A 95 -12.03 1.54 -11.85
CA ALA A 95 -13.17 1.45 -12.75
C ALA A 95 -13.30 0.04 -13.35
N SER A 96 -12.19 -0.55 -13.81
CA SER A 96 -12.16 -1.92 -14.36
C SER A 96 -12.39 -3.01 -13.30
N ALA A 97 -12.02 -2.75 -12.04
CA ALA A 97 -12.26 -3.63 -10.90
C ALA A 97 -13.73 -3.71 -10.49
N GLY A 98 -14.53 -2.69 -10.79
CA GLY A 98 -15.94 -2.64 -10.48
C GLY A 98 -16.22 -2.85 -8.99
N SER A 99 -16.79 -3.99 -8.63
CA SER A 99 -17.21 -4.33 -7.26
C SER A 99 -16.17 -5.07 -6.43
N VAL A 100 -14.95 -5.29 -6.95
CA VAL A 100 -13.91 -6.01 -6.19
C VAL A 100 -13.33 -5.10 -5.10
N THR A 101 -13.91 -5.17 -3.91
CA THR A 101 -13.54 -4.34 -2.74
C THR A 101 -12.05 -4.41 -2.42
N ALA A 102 -11.44 -5.60 -2.53
CA ALA A 102 -10.01 -5.78 -2.24
C ALA A 102 -9.11 -4.91 -3.14
N ILE A 103 -9.48 -4.72 -4.41
CA ILE A 103 -8.72 -3.89 -5.35
C ILE A 103 -8.98 -2.42 -5.06
N SER A 104 -10.22 -2.03 -4.74
CA SER A 104 -10.56 -0.66 -4.36
C SER A 104 -9.86 -0.22 -3.07
N GLU A 105 -9.76 -1.10 -2.07
CA GLU A 105 -9.03 -0.83 -0.82
C GLU A 105 -7.53 -0.68 -1.08
N ALA A 106 -6.94 -1.58 -1.87
CA ALA A 106 -5.53 -1.50 -2.23
C ALA A 106 -5.22 -0.23 -3.05
N ALA A 107 -6.06 0.10 -4.03
CA ALA A 107 -5.93 1.32 -4.82
C ALA A 107 -6.08 2.58 -3.95
N THR A 108 -6.94 2.57 -2.95
CA THR A 108 -7.10 3.68 -1.99
C THR A 108 -5.83 3.90 -1.17
N LYS A 109 -5.20 2.82 -0.66
CA LYS A 109 -3.92 2.93 0.06
C LYS A 109 -2.81 3.49 -0.80
N VAL A 110 -2.73 3.06 -2.06
CA VAL A 110 -1.74 3.63 -3.00
C VAL A 110 -2.04 5.12 -3.26
N ARG A 111 -3.31 5.51 -3.45
CA ARG A 111 -3.69 6.92 -3.65
C ARG A 111 -3.36 7.80 -2.45
N ASP A 112 -3.59 7.31 -1.23
CA ASP A 112 -3.26 8.02 0.00
C ASP A 112 -1.76 8.32 0.07
N LEU A 113 -0.92 7.30 -0.16
CA LEU A 113 0.53 7.47 -0.19
C LEU A 113 0.99 8.41 -1.30
N VAL A 114 0.47 8.24 -2.53
CA VAL A 114 0.77 9.14 -3.66
C VAL A 114 0.38 10.57 -3.35
N THR A 115 -0.72 10.79 -2.62
CA THR A 115 -1.16 12.13 -2.20
C THR A 115 -0.24 12.70 -1.11
N ALA A 116 0.26 11.86 -0.20
CA ALA A 116 1.21 12.27 0.83
C ALA A 116 2.61 12.63 0.28
N MET A 117 2.91 12.21 -0.96
CA MET A 117 4.16 12.55 -1.67
C MET A 117 4.07 13.85 -2.49
N LEU A 118 2.87 14.39 -2.73
CA LEU A 118 2.61 15.62 -3.48
C LEU A 118 2.78 16.86 -2.59
#